data_AF-A0A9D4UFG1-F1
#
_entry.id   AF-A0A9D4UFG1-F1
#
_cell.length_a   1.000
_cell.length_b   1.000
_cell.length_c   1.000
_cell.angle_alpha   90.00
_cell.angle_beta   90.00
_cell.angle_gamma   90.00
#
_symmetry.space_group_name_H-M   'P 1'
#
loop_
_entity.id
_entity.type
_entity.pdbx_description
1 polymer ?
#
loop_
_entity_poly.entity_id
_entity_poly.type
_entity_poly.pdbx_seq_one_letter_code
_entity_poly.pdbx_strand_id
1 'polypeptide(L)'
;MAPRTLALQTYSSRPFQLPHARDSRRRWLVSFAYSKTKVFPAVSHAFKHRPPQAREKDHVWEQLRQEALGQSEEEPHLASYFYATVLVHSSLERSLAFHLANKLASLTLLSTQLFTLFWETFAEDSEIQEALRSDIRAFKERDPACTSYVHGMLNYKGFLACEAHRIAHRLWGQGRFALALALQNRISEVFHVDIHPGAQIGKGVLFDHATGAILLGSITVGDGAKVGACSLVLINVPPHTTAIGVPAQILGREGKSAATPSKEELPALSMDHTSLILDYII
;
A
#
# COMPACT_ATOMS: atom_id res chain seq x y z
N MET A 1 5.06 48.35 45.85
CA MET A 1 6.12 47.93 44.92
C MET A 1 7.14 47.10 45.68
N ALA A 2 7.14 45.78 45.45
CA ALA A 2 8.23 44.79 45.64
C ALA A 2 7.60 43.38 45.64
N PRO A 3 8.22 42.37 44.99
CA PRO A 3 7.61 41.07 44.75
C PRO A 3 7.84 40.10 45.93
N ARG A 4 6.90 39.19 46.18
CA ARG A 4 7.07 38.08 47.13
C ARG A 4 7.63 36.85 46.42
N THR A 5 8.85 36.51 46.79
CA THR A 5 9.59 35.29 46.45
C THR A 5 8.93 34.06 47.11
N LEU A 6 8.63 33.03 46.32
CA LEU A 6 8.18 31.72 46.81
C LEU A 6 9.40 30.90 47.22
N ALA A 7 9.46 30.52 48.50
CA ALA A 7 10.46 29.64 49.05
C ALA A 7 10.13 28.17 48.75
N LEU A 8 11.15 27.43 48.31
CA LEU A 8 11.15 25.99 48.06
C LEU A 8 10.92 25.23 49.38
N GLN A 9 9.90 24.37 49.40
CA GLN A 9 9.69 23.38 50.45
C GLN A 9 10.15 22.01 49.96
N THR A 10 11.28 21.56 50.52
CA THR A 10 11.86 20.22 50.34
C THR A 10 10.95 19.16 50.95
N TYR A 11 10.60 18.11 50.21
CA TYR A 11 9.93 16.93 50.75
C TYR A 11 10.90 15.75 50.90
N SER A 12 10.91 15.22 52.13
CA SER A 12 11.72 14.13 52.63
C SER A 12 11.29 12.79 52.04
N SER A 13 12.28 11.98 51.67
CA SER A 13 12.18 10.61 51.20
C SER A 13 11.87 9.63 52.33
N ARG A 14 10.76 8.89 52.22
CA ARG A 14 10.56 7.60 52.89
C ARG A 14 10.09 6.55 51.87
N PRO A 15 10.64 5.33 51.89
CA PRO A 15 10.34 4.32 50.89
C PRO A 15 8.98 3.64 51.14
N PHE A 16 8.22 3.45 50.07
CA PHE A 16 6.96 2.72 50.04
C PHE A 16 7.24 1.21 49.96
N GLN A 17 6.79 0.44 50.97
CA GLN A 17 6.85 -1.03 50.97
C GLN A 17 5.59 -1.61 50.32
N LEU A 18 5.76 -2.47 49.32
CA LEU A 18 4.70 -3.27 48.69
C LEU A 18 4.56 -4.64 49.40
N PRO A 19 3.34 -5.20 49.49
CA PRO A 19 3.12 -6.50 50.12
C PRO A 19 3.46 -7.69 49.20
N HIS A 20 3.91 -8.79 49.82
CA HIS A 20 4.39 -10.02 49.19
C HIS A 20 3.30 -10.86 48.49
N ALA A 21 3.54 -11.09 47.20
CA ALA A 21 3.36 -12.29 46.35
C ALA A 21 2.41 -13.44 46.74
N ARG A 22 1.52 -13.80 45.79
CA ARG A 22 1.27 -15.16 45.26
C ARG A 22 0.88 -15.03 43.77
N ASP A 23 1.85 -15.18 42.87
CA ASP A 23 2.07 -16.37 42.03
C ASP A 23 1.01 -16.60 40.93
N SER A 24 1.34 -16.25 39.68
CA SER A 24 1.62 -17.24 38.62
C SER A 24 1.50 -16.66 37.19
N ARG A 25 2.56 -16.88 36.41
CA ARG A 25 2.67 -16.94 34.92
C ARG A 25 2.99 -15.65 34.11
N ARG A 26 4.22 -15.68 33.58
CA ARG A 26 4.73 -15.18 32.28
C ARG A 26 5.01 -13.67 32.15
N ARG A 27 6.25 -13.32 32.51
CA ARG A 27 6.91 -12.03 32.28
C ARG A 27 7.69 -12.07 30.96
N TRP A 28 7.31 -11.27 29.97
CA TRP A 28 8.14 -10.98 28.80
C TRP A 28 9.20 -9.95 29.21
N LEU A 29 10.43 -10.38 29.46
CA LEU A 29 11.60 -9.51 29.57
C LEU A 29 12.45 -9.72 28.31
N VAL A 30 12.40 -8.77 27.38
CA VAL A 30 13.35 -8.68 26.28
C VAL A 30 14.61 -8.01 26.83
N SER A 31 15.65 -8.79 27.07
CA SER A 31 16.99 -8.30 27.41
C SER A 31 17.69 -7.86 26.12
N PHE A 32 17.85 -6.56 25.90
CA PHE A 32 18.72 -6.03 24.85
C PHE A 32 20.16 -5.91 25.38
N ALA A 33 20.99 -6.90 25.07
CA ALA A 33 22.44 -6.76 25.19
C ALA A 33 22.96 -6.07 23.91
N TYR A 34 23.29 -4.78 24.02
CA TYR A 34 23.93 -4.02 22.94
C TYR A 34 25.42 -4.39 22.86
N SER A 35 25.78 -5.24 21.91
CA SER A 35 27.19 -5.52 21.59
C SER A 35 27.71 -4.46 20.60
N LYS A 36 28.59 -3.57 21.09
CA LYS A 36 29.38 -2.65 20.26
C LYS A 36 30.48 -3.45 19.55
N THR A 37 30.29 -3.80 18.29
CA THR A 37 31.26 -3.77 17.17
C THR A 37 30.79 -4.72 16.07
N LYS A 38 30.40 -4.16 14.93
CA LYS A 38 30.64 -4.77 13.61
C LYS A 38 30.47 -3.67 12.57
N VAL A 39 31.62 -3.29 12.02
CA VAL A 39 31.77 -2.49 10.80
C VAL A 39 30.84 -3.08 9.73
N PHE A 40 30.09 -2.21 9.05
CA PHE A 40 29.20 -2.58 7.95
C PHE A 40 29.96 -3.43 6.92
N PRO A 41 29.59 -4.70 6.68
CA PRO A 41 30.07 -5.40 5.51
C PRO A 41 29.36 -4.78 4.30
N ALA A 42 30.17 -4.29 3.34
CA ALA A 42 29.68 -3.93 2.02
C ALA A 42 28.88 -5.12 1.45
N VAL A 43 27.64 -4.86 1.08
CA VAL A 43 26.75 -5.86 0.47
C VAL A 43 27.27 -6.15 -0.94
N SER A 44 28.17 -7.12 -1.08
CA SER A 44 28.50 -7.72 -2.37
C SER A 44 27.52 -8.86 -2.64
N HIS A 45 26.29 -8.52 -3.05
CA HIS A 45 25.44 -9.52 -3.68
C HIS A 45 25.92 -9.68 -5.12
N ALA A 46 26.60 -10.79 -5.40
CA ALA A 46 26.85 -11.23 -6.76
C ALA A 46 25.50 -11.51 -7.44
N PHE A 47 25.11 -10.63 -8.35
CA PHE A 47 23.90 -10.74 -9.17
C PHE A 47 23.98 -12.03 -10.00
N LYS A 48 23.18 -13.04 -9.64
CA LYS A 48 22.82 -14.09 -10.58
C LYS A 48 21.75 -13.52 -11.50
N HIS A 49 22.17 -12.89 -12.60
CA HIS A 49 21.28 -12.58 -13.71
C HIS A 49 20.71 -13.90 -14.25
N ARG A 50 19.51 -14.27 -13.82
CA ARG A 50 18.72 -15.28 -14.52
C ARG A 50 18.33 -14.65 -15.88
N PRO A 51 18.59 -15.32 -17.01
CA PRO A 51 18.15 -14.80 -18.30
C PRO A 51 16.63 -14.64 -18.28
N PRO A 52 16.07 -13.56 -18.86
CA PRO A 52 14.63 -13.39 -18.91
C PRO A 52 14.04 -14.56 -19.70
N GLN A 53 13.22 -15.38 -19.02
CA GLN A 53 12.35 -16.33 -19.70
C GLN A 53 11.52 -15.53 -20.70
N ALA A 54 11.35 -16.04 -21.92
CA ALA A 54 10.55 -15.39 -22.96
C ALA A 54 9.14 -15.13 -22.40
N ARG A 55 8.91 -13.89 -21.97
CA ARG A 55 7.64 -13.49 -21.37
C ARG A 55 6.59 -13.59 -22.47
N GLU A 56 5.51 -14.30 -22.17
CA GLU A 56 4.26 -14.24 -22.91
C GLU A 56 3.91 -12.76 -23.18
N LYS A 57 3.35 -12.45 -24.36
CA LYS A 57 3.06 -11.07 -24.74
C LYS A 57 2.18 -10.42 -23.66
N ASP A 58 2.70 -9.36 -23.05
CA ASP A 58 1.99 -8.64 -22.01
C ASP A 58 0.97 -7.70 -22.64
N HIS A 59 -0.24 -8.21 -22.87
CA HIS A 59 -1.34 -7.46 -23.47
C HIS A 59 -1.69 -6.18 -22.70
N VAL A 60 -1.57 -6.18 -21.37
CA VAL A 60 -1.85 -4.99 -20.56
C VAL A 60 -0.82 -3.91 -20.86
N TRP A 61 0.46 -4.27 -20.91
CA TRP A 61 1.53 -3.34 -21.24
C TRP A 61 1.45 -2.81 -22.67
N GLU A 62 1.19 -3.69 -23.65
CA GLU A 62 1.05 -3.29 -25.06
C GLU A 62 -0.09 -2.28 -25.23
N GLN A 63 -1.25 -2.56 -24.63
CA GLN A 63 -2.39 -1.66 -24.70
C GLN A 63 -2.13 -0.33 -23.97
N LEU A 64 -1.51 -0.37 -22.80
CA LEU A 64 -1.14 0.85 -22.05
C LEU A 64 -0.18 1.73 -22.88
N ARG A 65 0.81 1.15 -23.57
CA ARG A 65 1.69 1.93 -24.46
C ARG A 65 0.95 2.56 -25.64
N GLN A 66 0.04 1.82 -26.26
CA GLN A 66 -0.77 2.33 -27.38
C GLN A 66 -1.66 3.49 -26.94
N GLU A 67 -2.34 3.34 -25.79
CA GLU A 67 -3.15 4.40 -25.20
C GLU A 67 -2.31 5.63 -24.85
N ALA A 68 -1.08 5.45 -24.33
CA ALA A 68 -0.22 6.57 -23.95
C ALA A 68 0.30 7.32 -25.18
N LEU A 69 0.55 6.60 -26.28
CA LEU A 69 0.91 7.19 -27.56
C LEU A 69 -0.25 8.04 -28.10
N GLY A 70 -1.45 7.46 -28.18
CA GLY A 70 -2.64 8.19 -28.64
C GLY A 70 -2.92 9.44 -27.79
N GLN A 71 -2.89 9.31 -26.47
CA GLN A 71 -3.09 10.46 -25.56
C GLN A 71 -1.99 11.53 -25.68
N SER A 72 -0.75 11.14 -26.01
CA SER A 72 0.34 12.10 -26.25
C SER A 72 0.18 12.89 -27.53
N GLU A 73 -0.50 12.33 -28.54
CA GLU A 73 -0.83 12.99 -29.80
C GLU A 73 -2.06 13.89 -29.64
N GLU A 74 -3.05 13.44 -28.86
CA GLU A 74 -4.27 14.20 -28.56
C GLU A 74 -4.00 15.43 -27.68
N GLU A 75 -3.14 15.32 -26.66
CA GLU A 75 -2.78 16.43 -25.76
C GLU A 75 -1.26 16.70 -25.74
N PRO A 76 -0.76 17.56 -26.66
CA PRO A 76 0.67 17.83 -26.80
C PRO A 76 1.35 18.38 -25.53
N HIS A 77 0.63 19.08 -24.64
CA HIS A 77 1.21 19.59 -23.40
C HIS A 77 1.61 18.47 -22.42
N LEU A 78 0.94 17.32 -22.52
CA LEU A 78 1.24 16.14 -21.71
C LEU A 78 2.17 15.16 -22.42
N ALA A 79 2.54 15.41 -23.67
CA ALA A 79 3.38 14.49 -24.44
C ALA A 79 4.67 14.12 -23.70
N SER A 80 5.43 15.11 -23.22
CA SER A 80 6.67 14.85 -22.47
C SER A 80 6.43 14.02 -21.20
N TYR A 81 5.28 14.18 -20.54
CA TYR A 81 4.91 13.40 -19.37
C TYR A 81 4.63 11.93 -19.73
N PHE A 82 3.87 11.67 -20.79
CA PHE A 82 3.63 10.30 -21.29
C PHE A 82 4.92 9.64 -21.79
N TYR A 83 5.77 10.38 -22.51
CA TYR A 83 7.05 9.87 -22.98
C TYR A 83 7.97 9.48 -21.83
N ALA A 84 8.14 10.37 -20.85
CA ALA A 84 9.01 10.14 -19.71
C ALA A 84 8.51 9.04 -18.79
N THR A 85 7.18 8.89 -18.63
CA THR A 85 6.60 7.97 -17.64
C THR A 85 6.26 6.60 -18.23
N VAL A 86 5.92 6.52 -19.51
CA VAL A 86 5.44 5.28 -20.17
C VAL A 86 6.34 4.90 -21.34
N LEU A 87 6.39 5.73 -22.39
CA LEU A 87 6.85 5.29 -23.71
C LEU A 87 8.35 4.94 -23.74
N VAL A 88 9.18 5.56 -22.89
CA VAL A 88 10.62 5.28 -22.79
C VAL A 88 10.95 3.96 -22.09
N HIS A 89 10.03 3.42 -21.30
CA HIS A 89 10.28 2.21 -20.50
C HIS A 89 10.08 0.93 -21.33
N SER A 90 10.72 -0.16 -20.93
CA SER A 90 10.61 -1.46 -21.62
C SER A 90 9.53 -2.39 -21.05
N SER A 91 8.98 -2.07 -19.88
CA SER A 91 8.01 -2.92 -19.16
C SER A 91 7.12 -2.09 -18.24
N LEU A 92 5.96 -2.66 -17.89
CA LEU A 92 4.99 -2.08 -16.97
C LEU A 92 5.62 -1.80 -15.60
N GLU A 93 6.40 -2.75 -15.08
CA GLU A 93 7.04 -2.64 -13.76
C GLU A 93 8.02 -1.46 -13.72
N ARG A 94 8.81 -1.28 -14.79
CA ARG A 94 9.78 -0.18 -14.87
C ARG A 94 9.09 1.18 -14.99
N SER A 95 8.01 1.25 -15.76
CA SER A 95 7.20 2.45 -15.91
C SER A 95 6.54 2.84 -14.58
N LEU A 96 5.91 1.88 -13.90
CA LEU A 96 5.29 2.11 -12.59
C LEU A 96 6.32 2.48 -11.52
N ALA A 97 7.47 1.80 -11.47
CA ALA A 97 8.54 2.14 -10.54
C ALA A 97 9.00 3.60 -10.72
N PHE A 98 9.16 4.06 -11.96
CA PHE A 98 9.52 5.45 -12.27
C PHE A 98 8.43 6.42 -11.82
N HIS A 99 7.16 6.09 -12.11
CA HIS A 99 6.03 6.92 -11.72
C HIS A 99 5.89 7.05 -10.20
N LEU A 100 5.89 5.92 -9.48
CA LEU A 100 5.83 5.88 -8.01
C LEU A 100 7.01 6.62 -7.38
N ALA A 101 8.21 6.43 -7.90
CA ALA A 101 9.40 7.08 -7.37
C ALA A 101 9.31 8.61 -7.47
N ASN A 102 8.80 9.15 -8.57
CA ASN A 102 8.60 10.59 -8.71
C ASN A 102 7.45 11.11 -7.84
N LYS A 103 6.36 10.35 -7.70
CA LYS A 103 5.22 10.73 -6.83
C LYS A 103 5.59 10.72 -5.35
N LEU A 104 6.40 9.76 -4.90
CA LEU A 104 6.76 9.57 -3.50
C LEU A 104 8.04 10.31 -3.07
N ALA A 105 8.75 10.91 -4.01
CA ALA A 105 9.97 11.65 -3.75
C ALA A 105 9.75 12.83 -2.79
N SER A 106 10.81 13.16 -2.06
CA SER A 106 10.92 14.35 -1.23
C SER A 106 12.37 14.85 -1.26
N LEU A 107 12.65 15.96 -0.58
CA LEU A 107 14.02 16.49 -0.46
C LEU A 107 14.97 15.50 0.25
N THR A 108 14.44 14.55 1.03
CA THR A 108 15.22 13.54 1.75
C THR A 108 15.23 12.19 1.02
N LEU A 109 14.11 11.81 0.42
CA LEU A 109 13.97 10.56 -0.34
C LEU A 109 13.99 10.88 -1.83
N LEU A 110 15.15 10.73 -2.46
CA LEU A 110 15.34 11.09 -3.86
C LEU A 110 14.63 10.09 -4.78
N SER A 111 14.03 10.60 -5.87
CA SER A 111 13.33 9.76 -6.87
C SER A 111 14.26 8.71 -7.49
N THR A 112 15.54 9.01 -7.68
CA THR A 112 16.51 8.04 -8.21
C THR A 112 16.72 6.84 -7.29
N GLN A 113 16.81 7.08 -5.97
CA GLN A 113 16.97 6.02 -4.97
C GLN A 113 15.69 5.19 -4.85
N LEU A 114 14.53 5.85 -4.83
CA LEU A 114 13.23 5.18 -4.81
C LEU A 114 13.02 4.34 -6.07
N PHE A 115 13.40 4.86 -7.24
CA PHE A 115 13.27 4.14 -8.50
C PHE A 115 14.07 2.84 -8.50
N THR A 116 15.34 2.88 -8.11
CA THR A 116 16.17 1.67 -8.00
C THR A 116 15.54 0.65 -7.05
N LEU A 117 15.13 1.09 -5.86
CA LEU A 117 14.49 0.23 -4.87
C LEU A 117 13.20 -0.42 -5.39
N PHE A 118 12.33 0.37 -6.02
CA PHE A 118 11.04 -0.08 -6.51
C PHE A 118 11.21 -1.05 -7.68
N TRP A 119 12.06 -0.70 -8.64
CA TRP A 119 12.37 -1.54 -9.80
C TRP A 119 12.96 -2.90 -9.38
N GLU A 120 13.94 -2.91 -8.47
CA GLU A 120 14.53 -4.15 -7.95
C GLU A 120 13.48 -5.04 -7.29
N THR A 121 12.63 -4.44 -6.45
CA THR A 121 11.55 -5.18 -5.77
C THR A 121 10.55 -5.78 -6.76
N PHE A 122 10.13 -5.02 -7.77
CA PHE A 122 9.26 -5.54 -8.82
C PHE A 122 9.92 -6.63 -9.65
N ALA A 123 11.20 -6.47 -10.00
CA ALA A 123 11.91 -7.43 -10.85
C ALA A 123 12.13 -8.79 -10.18
N GLU A 124 12.27 -8.82 -8.85
CA GLU A 124 12.52 -10.03 -8.07
C GLU A 124 11.25 -10.81 -7.71
N ASP A 125 10.09 -10.14 -7.63
CA ASP A 125 8.86 -10.74 -7.11
C ASP A 125 7.80 -10.96 -8.20
N SER A 126 7.59 -12.23 -8.57
CA SER A 126 6.58 -12.62 -9.55
C SER A 126 5.14 -12.45 -9.03
N GLU A 127 4.91 -12.58 -7.72
CA GLU A 127 3.57 -12.42 -7.15
C GLU A 127 3.12 -10.96 -7.23
N ILE A 128 4.04 -10.01 -7.00
CA ILE A 128 3.77 -8.59 -7.21
C ILE A 128 3.50 -8.30 -8.69
N GLN A 129 4.28 -8.88 -9.61
CA GLN A 129 4.07 -8.70 -11.05
C GLN A 129 2.69 -9.17 -11.51
N GLU A 130 2.21 -10.30 -10.97
CA GLU A 130 0.86 -10.79 -11.24
C GLU A 130 -0.21 -9.90 -10.60
N ALA A 131 -0.01 -9.50 -9.34
CA ALA A 131 -0.94 -8.64 -8.61
C ALA A 131 -1.13 -7.29 -9.31
N LEU A 132 -0.04 -6.68 -9.77
CA LEU A 132 -0.04 -5.44 -10.54
C LEU A 132 -0.98 -5.50 -11.75
N ARG A 133 -0.89 -6.59 -12.53
CA ARG A 133 -1.74 -6.79 -13.72
C ARG A 133 -3.19 -7.05 -13.35
N SER A 134 -3.45 -7.77 -12.26
CA SER A 134 -4.80 -7.97 -11.73
C SER A 134 -5.40 -6.67 -11.20
N ASP A 135 -4.63 -5.84 -10.51
CA ASP A 135 -5.08 -4.59 -9.89
C ASP A 135 -5.44 -3.56 -10.96
N ILE A 136 -4.56 -3.32 -11.94
CA ILE A 136 -4.86 -2.36 -13.01
C ILE A 136 -6.05 -2.79 -13.88
N ARG A 137 -6.21 -4.11 -14.09
CA ARG A 137 -7.40 -4.67 -14.76
C ARG A 137 -8.67 -4.46 -13.94
N ALA A 138 -8.60 -4.68 -12.62
CA ALA A 138 -9.73 -4.45 -11.74
C ALA A 138 -10.23 -2.99 -11.81
N PHE A 139 -9.32 -2.00 -11.79
CA PHE A 139 -9.70 -0.60 -11.98
C PHE A 139 -10.34 -0.36 -13.35
N LYS A 140 -9.75 -0.88 -14.43
CA LYS A 140 -10.25 -0.69 -15.79
C LYS A 140 -11.64 -1.32 -16.03
N GLU A 141 -11.92 -2.47 -15.41
CA GLU A 141 -13.16 -3.23 -15.62
C GLU A 141 -14.30 -2.84 -14.68
N ARG A 142 -13.97 -2.39 -13.46
CA ARG A 142 -14.96 -2.15 -12.41
C ARG A 142 -15.32 -0.69 -12.28
N ASP A 143 -14.39 0.23 -12.58
CA ASP A 143 -14.65 1.67 -12.53
C ASP A 143 -15.06 2.24 -13.89
N PRO A 144 -16.32 2.70 -14.06
CA PRO A 144 -16.76 3.30 -15.32
C PRO A 144 -16.03 4.61 -15.66
N ALA A 145 -15.44 5.31 -14.69
CA ALA A 145 -14.62 6.50 -14.94
C ALA A 145 -13.22 6.15 -15.48
N CYS A 146 -12.78 4.90 -15.30
CA CYS A 146 -11.49 4.43 -15.79
C CYS A 146 -11.58 4.03 -17.28
N THR A 147 -11.44 5.03 -18.14
CA THR A 147 -11.57 4.86 -19.60
C THR A 147 -10.36 4.19 -20.27
N SER A 148 -9.18 4.15 -19.64
CA SER A 148 -7.97 3.54 -20.20
C SER A 148 -7.02 3.02 -19.12
N TYR A 149 -6.14 2.06 -19.45
CA TYR A 149 -5.11 1.57 -18.52
C TYR A 149 -4.13 2.67 -18.14
N VAL A 150 -3.77 3.55 -19.09
CA VAL A 150 -2.89 4.70 -18.83
C VAL A 150 -3.51 5.64 -17.81
N HIS A 151 -4.81 5.92 -17.95
CA HIS A 151 -5.53 6.75 -17.00
C HIS A 151 -5.49 6.14 -15.59
N GLY A 152 -5.78 4.83 -15.49
CA GLY A 152 -5.65 4.06 -14.26
C GLY A 152 -4.26 4.18 -13.64
N MET A 153 -3.21 3.80 -14.39
CA MET A 153 -1.85 3.78 -13.88
C MET A 153 -1.33 5.15 -13.47
N LEU A 154 -1.64 6.22 -14.21
CA LEU A 154 -1.04 7.53 -13.97
C LEU A 154 -1.75 8.33 -12.88
N ASN A 155 -3.07 8.18 -12.73
CA ASN A 155 -3.88 9.11 -11.94
C ASN A 155 -4.59 8.46 -10.74
N TYR A 156 -4.77 7.15 -10.70
CA TYR A 156 -5.51 6.51 -9.62
C TYR A 156 -4.64 6.29 -8.38
N LYS A 157 -4.77 7.19 -7.41
CA LYS A 157 -3.98 7.12 -6.18
C LYS A 157 -4.23 5.85 -5.34
N GLY A 158 -5.42 5.26 -5.42
CA GLY A 158 -5.72 3.99 -4.75
C GLY A 158 -4.90 2.83 -5.31
N PHE A 159 -4.82 2.74 -6.63
CA PHE A 159 -3.93 1.82 -7.33
C PHE A 159 -2.46 2.07 -6.94
N LEU A 160 -2.00 3.33 -7.03
CA LEU A 160 -0.61 3.68 -6.71
C LEU A 160 -0.24 3.38 -5.24
N ALA A 161 -1.15 3.64 -4.31
CA ALA A 161 -0.95 3.33 -2.89
C ALA A 161 -0.89 1.82 -2.64
N CYS A 162 -1.74 1.03 -3.30
CA CYS A 162 -1.71 -0.43 -3.24
C CYS A 162 -0.35 -0.98 -3.70
N GLU A 163 0.11 -0.56 -4.88
CA GLU A 163 1.37 -1.04 -5.44
C GLU A 163 2.59 -0.58 -4.63
N ALA A 164 2.59 0.66 -4.14
CA ALA A 164 3.64 1.14 -3.23
C ALA A 164 3.63 0.40 -1.88
N HIS A 165 2.45 0.03 -1.37
CA HIS A 165 2.34 -0.81 -0.17
C HIS A 165 2.94 -2.19 -0.40
N ARG A 166 2.72 -2.83 -1.56
CA ARG A 166 3.35 -4.13 -1.85
C ARG A 166 4.87 -4.07 -1.71
N ILE A 167 5.48 -2.99 -2.18
CA ILE A 167 6.92 -2.75 -2.00
C ILE A 167 7.27 -2.61 -0.51
N ALA A 168 6.50 -1.81 0.24
CA ALA A 168 6.68 -1.67 1.70
C ALA A 168 6.54 -3.02 2.43
N HIS A 169 5.59 -3.86 2.03
CA HIS A 169 5.35 -5.18 2.57
C HIS A 169 6.54 -6.13 2.32
N ARG A 170 7.12 -6.11 1.11
CA ARG A 170 8.35 -6.89 0.83
C ARG A 170 9.51 -6.45 1.68
N LEU A 171 9.71 -5.14 1.84
CA LEU A 171 10.74 -4.59 2.71
C LEU A 171 10.54 -5.00 4.17
N TRP A 172 9.29 -5.01 4.62
CA TRP A 172 8.91 -5.49 5.95
C TRP A 172 9.27 -6.97 6.13
N GLY A 173 8.94 -7.82 5.16
CA GLY A 173 9.31 -9.26 5.17
C GLY A 173 10.82 -9.52 5.15
N GLN A 174 11.61 -8.60 4.59
CA GLN A 174 13.08 -8.62 4.61
C GLN A 174 13.69 -8.10 5.93
N GLY A 175 12.89 -7.67 6.90
CA GLY A 175 13.36 -7.06 8.14
C GLY A 175 13.84 -5.62 8.00
N ARG A 176 13.60 -4.97 6.85
CA ARG A 176 13.95 -3.56 6.59
C ARG A 176 12.87 -2.61 7.13
N PHE A 177 12.48 -2.80 8.39
CA PHE A 177 11.31 -2.16 9.01
C PHE A 177 11.34 -0.63 8.94
N ALA A 178 12.49 0.00 9.20
CA ALA A 178 12.62 1.46 9.14
C ALA A 178 12.29 2.03 7.75
N LEU A 179 12.71 1.34 6.68
CA LEU A 179 12.43 1.75 5.31
C LEU A 179 10.97 1.50 4.93
N ALA A 180 10.40 0.37 5.36
CA ALA A 180 8.99 0.05 5.15
C ALA A 180 8.06 1.09 5.81
N LEU A 181 8.34 1.48 7.06
CA LEU A 181 7.58 2.50 7.78
C LEU A 181 7.78 3.90 7.20
N ALA A 182 9.00 4.25 6.77
CA ALA A 182 9.25 5.50 6.07
C ALA A 182 8.43 5.57 4.77
N LEU A 183 8.34 4.46 4.03
CA LEU A 183 7.55 4.36 2.81
C LEU A 183 6.04 4.42 3.10
N GLN A 184 5.55 3.74 4.15
CA GLN A 184 4.16 3.86 4.62
C GLN A 184 3.79 5.33 4.88
N ASN A 185 4.63 6.05 5.63
CA ASN A 185 4.38 7.48 5.93
C ASN A 185 4.34 8.31 4.64
N ARG A 186 5.25 8.06 3.69
CA ARG A 186 5.21 8.74 2.38
C ARG A 186 3.93 8.44 1.60
N ILE A 187 3.47 7.19 1.60
CA ILE A 187 2.22 6.78 0.94
C ILE A 187 1.04 7.51 1.58
N SER A 188 0.99 7.57 2.91
CA SER A 188 -0.03 8.31 3.66
C SER A 188 -0.03 9.81 3.32
N GLU A 189 1.13 10.45 3.28
CA GLU A 189 1.22 11.89 2.95
C GLU A 189 0.87 12.22 1.50
N VAL A 190 1.26 11.38 0.52
CA VAL A 190 1.02 11.68 -0.91
C VAL A 190 -0.36 11.22 -1.35
N PHE A 191 -0.73 9.99 -1.02
CA PHE A 191 -1.95 9.36 -1.53
C PHE A 191 -3.12 9.43 -0.53
N HIS A 192 -2.86 9.82 0.72
CA HIS A 192 -3.86 9.86 1.79
C HIS A 192 -4.41 8.48 2.10
N VAL A 193 -3.54 7.46 2.03
CA VAL A 193 -3.85 6.06 2.26
C VAL A 193 -2.82 5.54 3.26
N ASP A 194 -3.25 5.00 4.39
CA ASP A 194 -2.36 4.51 5.43
C ASP A 194 -2.52 2.99 5.60
N ILE A 195 -1.55 2.23 5.09
CA ILE A 195 -1.56 0.78 5.16
C ILE A 195 -0.32 0.34 5.92
N HIS A 196 -0.52 -0.30 7.07
CA HIS A 196 0.59 -0.85 7.83
C HIS A 196 1.35 -1.88 6.97
N PRO A 197 2.70 -1.83 6.85
CA PRO A 197 3.46 -2.73 5.98
C PRO A 197 3.28 -4.21 6.26
N GLY A 198 2.91 -4.57 7.49
CA GLY A 198 2.56 -5.94 7.86
C GLY A 198 1.24 -6.47 7.30
N ALA A 199 0.41 -5.62 6.66
CA ALA A 199 -0.83 -6.02 6.01
C ALA A 199 -0.57 -6.75 4.69
N GLN A 200 -1.35 -7.79 4.42
CA GLN A 200 -1.27 -8.61 3.22
C GLN A 200 -2.43 -8.24 2.29
N ILE A 201 -2.11 -7.83 1.06
CA ILE A 201 -3.12 -7.45 0.06
C ILE A 201 -3.13 -8.48 -1.05
N GLY A 202 -4.29 -9.09 -1.31
CA GLY A 202 -4.54 -10.01 -2.41
C GLY A 202 -4.50 -9.32 -3.78
N LYS A 203 -4.87 -10.03 -4.84
CA LYS A 203 -4.83 -9.55 -6.23
C LYS A 203 -6.17 -8.99 -6.67
N GLY A 204 -6.17 -8.03 -7.60
CA GLY A 204 -7.38 -7.38 -8.11
C GLY A 204 -8.12 -6.57 -7.05
N VAL A 205 -7.40 -5.99 -6.09
CA VAL A 205 -7.97 -5.20 -5.00
C VAL A 205 -8.17 -3.75 -5.45
N LEU A 206 -9.32 -3.19 -5.09
CA LEU A 206 -9.70 -1.84 -5.48
C LEU A 206 -9.79 -0.93 -4.24
N PHE A 207 -8.86 0.02 -4.13
CA PHE A 207 -8.97 1.12 -3.18
C PHE A 207 -9.72 2.26 -3.85
N ASP A 208 -11.01 2.33 -3.56
CA ASP A 208 -11.94 3.20 -4.27
C ASP A 208 -11.92 4.62 -3.70
N HIS A 209 -11.59 5.59 -4.55
CA HIS A 209 -11.20 6.97 -4.22
C HIS A 209 -10.01 7.08 -3.23
N ALA A 210 -9.78 6.06 -2.40
CA ALA A 210 -8.70 5.75 -1.47
C ALA A 210 -8.46 6.77 -0.33
N THR A 211 -8.90 8.02 -0.48
CA THR A 211 -8.69 9.07 0.52
C THR A 211 -9.16 8.62 1.91
N GLY A 212 -8.28 8.69 2.90
CA GLY A 212 -8.60 8.36 4.28
C GLY A 212 -8.79 6.86 4.55
N ALA A 213 -8.46 5.97 3.61
CA ALA A 213 -8.45 4.54 3.89
C ALA A 213 -7.27 4.20 4.81
N ILE A 214 -7.57 3.54 5.93
CA ILE A 214 -6.60 3.17 6.97
C ILE A 214 -6.74 1.67 7.25
N LEU A 215 -5.65 0.92 7.05
CA LEU A 215 -5.56 -0.52 7.32
C LEU A 215 -4.60 -0.73 8.49
N LEU A 216 -5.17 -0.94 9.68
CA LEU A 216 -4.40 -0.92 10.93
C LEU A 216 -3.92 -2.31 11.31
N GLY A 217 -2.60 -2.50 11.26
CA GLY A 217 -1.93 -3.73 11.70
C GLY A 217 -1.76 -4.79 10.61
N SER A 218 -1.45 -6.02 11.02
CA SER A 218 -1.24 -7.17 10.12
C SER A 218 -2.55 -7.83 9.74
N ILE A 219 -3.36 -7.13 8.96
CA ILE A 219 -4.62 -7.63 8.40
C ILE A 219 -4.42 -8.22 7.00
N THR A 220 -5.31 -9.09 6.58
CA THR A 220 -5.37 -9.63 5.22
C THR A 220 -6.56 -9.03 4.47
N VAL A 221 -6.31 -8.53 3.26
CA VAL A 221 -7.33 -8.12 2.30
C VAL A 221 -7.36 -9.15 1.18
N GLY A 222 -8.48 -9.83 1.00
CA GLY A 222 -8.63 -10.91 0.03
C GLY A 222 -8.67 -10.44 -1.42
N ASP A 223 -8.48 -11.40 -2.33
CA ASP A 223 -8.52 -11.15 -3.77
C ASP A 223 -9.85 -10.52 -4.19
N GLY A 224 -9.79 -9.56 -5.11
CA GLY A 224 -10.99 -8.93 -5.65
C GLY A 224 -11.74 -8.05 -4.66
N ALA A 225 -11.26 -7.84 -3.44
CA ALA A 225 -11.93 -7.00 -2.45
C ALA A 225 -11.89 -5.51 -2.84
N LYS A 226 -12.80 -4.73 -2.25
CA LYS A 226 -12.87 -3.28 -2.39
C LYS A 226 -12.76 -2.61 -1.03
N VAL A 227 -11.98 -1.55 -0.92
CA VAL A 227 -11.90 -0.71 0.29
C VAL A 227 -12.35 0.69 -0.07
N GLY A 228 -13.40 1.17 0.57
CA GLY A 228 -13.92 2.52 0.33
C GLY A 228 -13.08 3.60 0.99
N ALA A 229 -13.22 4.83 0.50
CA ALA A 229 -12.66 6.02 1.14
C ALA A 229 -13.11 6.15 2.61
N CYS A 230 -12.28 6.80 3.42
CA CYS A 230 -12.51 7.08 4.84
C CYS A 230 -12.78 5.83 5.71
N SER A 231 -12.33 4.65 5.28
CA SER A 231 -12.56 3.41 6.01
C SER A 231 -11.44 3.12 7.02
N LEU A 232 -11.79 2.75 8.24
CA LEU A 232 -10.86 2.25 9.27
C LEU A 232 -10.98 0.73 9.37
N VAL A 233 -10.12 0.01 8.66
CA VAL A 233 -10.15 -1.45 8.58
C VAL A 233 -9.33 -2.04 9.73
N LEU A 234 -10.02 -2.72 10.65
CA LEU A 234 -9.44 -3.36 11.84
C LEU A 234 -9.52 -4.90 11.80
N ILE A 235 -10.18 -5.45 10.79
CA ILE A 235 -10.44 -6.89 10.62
C ILE A 235 -10.02 -7.33 9.22
N ASN A 236 -9.78 -8.63 9.05
CA ASN A 236 -9.52 -9.20 7.72
C ASN A 236 -10.71 -8.96 6.81
N VAL A 237 -10.44 -8.61 5.55
CA VAL A 237 -11.44 -8.37 4.51
C VAL A 237 -11.50 -9.61 3.62
N PRO A 238 -12.61 -10.36 3.59
CA PRO A 238 -12.73 -11.54 2.74
C PRO A 238 -12.63 -11.22 1.24
N PRO A 239 -12.24 -12.18 0.38
CA PRO A 239 -12.24 -12.01 -1.07
C PRO A 239 -13.59 -11.55 -1.62
N HIS A 240 -13.58 -10.70 -2.64
CA HIS A 240 -14.78 -10.18 -3.34
C HIS A 240 -15.81 -9.47 -2.45
N THR A 241 -15.40 -9.00 -1.26
CA THR A 241 -16.23 -8.18 -0.38
C THR A 241 -15.78 -6.72 -0.39
N THR A 242 -16.63 -5.84 0.13
CA THR A 242 -16.34 -4.41 0.25
C THR A 242 -16.24 -4.02 1.71
N ALA A 243 -15.16 -3.37 2.12
CA ALA A 243 -15.00 -2.78 3.45
C ALA A 243 -15.27 -1.26 3.42
N ILE A 244 -16.22 -0.77 4.23
CA ILE A 244 -16.52 0.67 4.35
C ILE A 244 -16.79 1.10 5.80
N GLY A 245 -16.45 2.36 6.14
CA GLY A 245 -16.86 3.00 7.41
C GLY A 245 -15.81 3.00 8.53
N VAL A 246 -16.16 3.56 9.68
CA VAL A 246 -15.27 3.71 10.87
C VAL A 246 -16.00 3.23 12.13
N PRO A 247 -15.63 2.05 12.71
CA PRO A 247 -14.78 1.04 12.10
C PRO A 247 -15.43 0.40 10.86
N ALA A 248 -14.61 -0.15 9.96
CA ALA A 248 -15.09 -0.68 8.69
C ALA A 248 -15.97 -1.93 8.90
N GLN A 249 -17.09 -1.95 8.17
CA GLN A 249 -17.98 -3.10 8.06
C GLN A 249 -17.76 -3.79 6.71
N ILE A 250 -17.97 -5.11 6.68
CA ILE A 250 -17.84 -5.93 5.47
C ILE A 250 -19.21 -6.08 4.81
N LEU A 251 -19.28 -5.72 3.53
CA LEU A 251 -20.46 -5.85 2.68
C LEU A 251 -20.20 -6.89 1.58
N GLY A 252 -21.19 -7.75 1.30
CA GLY A 252 -21.06 -8.91 0.41
C GLY A 252 -21.15 -10.23 1.16
N ARG A 253 -21.62 -11.30 0.49
CA ARG A 253 -22.11 -12.52 1.17
C ARG A 253 -21.01 -13.54 1.49
N GLU A 254 -20.94 -13.98 2.75
CA GLU A 254 -20.47 -15.33 3.10
C GLU A 254 -21.66 -16.32 3.01
N GLY A 255 -21.59 -17.27 2.06
CA GLY A 255 -22.40 -18.51 2.06
C GLY A 255 -23.73 -18.53 1.28
N LYS A 256 -23.72 -19.07 0.05
CA LYS A 256 -24.49 -20.25 -0.42
C LYS A 256 -24.15 -20.59 -1.90
N SER A 257 -24.08 -21.89 -2.17
CA SER A 257 -23.54 -22.60 -3.34
C SER A 257 -24.12 -22.25 -4.74
N ALA A 258 -23.24 -22.34 -5.75
CA ALA A 258 -23.48 -22.70 -7.16
C ALA A 258 -24.47 -21.87 -8.02
N ALA A 259 -24.00 -20.75 -8.56
CA ALA A 259 -24.30 -20.23 -9.90
C ALA A 259 -23.37 -19.03 -10.17
N THR A 260 -23.00 -18.76 -11.42
CA THR A 260 -22.21 -17.58 -11.79
C THR A 260 -22.95 -16.30 -11.34
N PRO A 261 -22.41 -15.50 -10.40
CA PRO A 261 -23.16 -14.40 -9.81
C PRO A 261 -23.21 -13.19 -10.77
N SER A 262 -24.32 -12.46 -10.75
CA SER A 262 -24.44 -11.18 -11.47
C SER A 262 -23.64 -10.09 -10.74
N LYS A 263 -23.26 -9.01 -11.44
CA LYS A 263 -22.48 -7.89 -10.86
C LYS A 263 -23.15 -7.21 -9.65
N GLU A 264 -24.45 -7.42 -9.46
CA GLU A 264 -25.25 -6.89 -8.35
C GLU A 264 -25.05 -7.66 -7.03
N GLU A 265 -24.62 -8.93 -7.10
CA GLU A 265 -24.45 -9.80 -5.93
C GLU A 265 -23.02 -9.72 -5.33
N LEU A 266 -22.09 -9.07 -6.03
CA LEU A 266 -20.69 -8.89 -5.63
C LEU A 266 -20.34 -7.40 -5.61
N PRO A 267 -20.54 -6.70 -4.48
CA PRO A 267 -20.38 -5.24 -4.42
C PRO A 267 -18.94 -4.77 -4.66
N ALA A 268 -17.96 -5.68 -4.58
CA ALA A 268 -16.57 -5.39 -4.93
C ALA A 268 -16.31 -5.37 -6.46
N LEU A 269 -17.26 -5.88 -7.26
CA LEU A 269 -17.19 -5.91 -8.73
C LEU A 269 -17.97 -4.76 -9.40
N SER A 270 -18.75 -4.00 -8.64
CA SER A 270 -19.46 -2.80 -9.10
C SER A 270 -18.94 -1.54 -8.38
N MET A 271 -19.02 -0.39 -9.05
CA MET A 271 -18.82 0.93 -8.44
C MET A 271 -20.12 1.53 -7.90
N ASP A 272 -21.10 0.68 -7.57
CA ASP A 272 -22.31 1.15 -6.93
C ASP A 272 -22.02 1.41 -5.45
N HIS A 273 -22.08 2.67 -5.06
CA HIS A 273 -21.99 3.10 -3.67
C HIS A 273 -23.38 3.16 -3.04
N THR A 274 -24.42 3.39 -3.83
CA THR A 274 -25.74 3.78 -3.37
C THR A 274 -26.65 2.63 -2.95
N SER A 275 -26.55 1.46 -3.59
CA SER A 275 -27.44 0.33 -3.30
C SER A 275 -27.25 -0.29 -1.92
N LEU A 276 -26.20 0.09 -1.19
CA LEU A 276 -25.91 -0.33 0.18
C LEU A 276 -25.90 0.84 1.19
N ILE A 277 -26.12 2.08 0.73
CA ILE A 277 -26.10 3.31 1.55
C ILE A 277 -27.42 3.59 2.28
N LEU A 278 -28.53 2.89 1.97
CA LEU A 278 -29.82 3.16 2.63
C LEU A 278 -29.80 2.97 4.16
N ASP A 279 -28.81 2.27 4.72
CA ASP A 279 -28.65 2.10 6.17
C ASP A 279 -27.43 2.82 6.77
N TYR A 280 -26.59 3.50 5.97
CA TYR A 280 -25.28 4.00 6.43
C TYR A 280 -24.93 5.35 5.80
N ILE A 281 -25.47 6.42 6.40
CA ILE A 281 -25.00 7.80 6.21
C ILE A 281 -23.97 8.11 7.30
N ILE A 282 -22.80 8.61 6.90
CA ILE A 282 -21.74 9.15 7.77
C ILE A 282 -22.17 10.50 8.33
#